data_AF-A0A7C7KVF4-F1
#
_entry.id   AF-A0A7C7KVF4-F1
#
_cell.length_a   1.000
_cell.length_b   1.000
_cell.length_c   1.000
_cell.angle_alpha   90.00
_cell.angle_beta   90.00
_cell.angle_gamma   90.00
#
_symmetry.space_group_name_H-M   'P 1'
#
loop_
_entity.id
_entity.type
_entity.pdbx_description
1 polymer ?
#
loop_
_entity_poly.entity_id
_entity_poly.type
_entity_poly.pdbx_seq_one_letter_code
_entity_poly.pdbx_strand_id
1 'polypeptide(L)'
;MIKLTEFFVRNRVAVLFTTVFLLLYGYYSLKKTPIDAIPDLSDVQVIIYSKWIGQVPQVIEDQLTYPLVTNMMGVPKVKTVRGYSVPNYSLVFIIFEDGTDLYWARSRVLEKLATIRGQLPREADIQLGPDATGVGWVYQYALVSKKRTLDELWALQNFYIKYALLSVPDVAEVASVGGYEREYRVLLKPEKLYQYG
;
A
#
# COMPACT_ATOMS: atom_id res chain seq x y z
N MET A 1 -50.14 19.94 15.14
CA MET A 1 -49.85 19.98 13.70
C MET A 1 -50.17 21.35 13.07
N ILE A 2 -51.37 21.91 13.27
CA ILE A 2 -51.83 23.17 12.63
C ILE A 2 -50.94 24.40 12.95
N LYS A 3 -50.43 24.53 14.19
CA LYS A 3 -49.59 25.67 14.61
C LYS A 3 -48.27 25.83 13.85
N LEU A 4 -47.67 24.74 13.35
CA LEU A 4 -46.38 24.78 12.66
C LEU A 4 -46.55 25.25 11.21
N THR A 5 -47.59 24.76 10.54
CA THR A 5 -47.97 25.20 9.19
C THR A 5 -48.38 26.67 9.19
N GLU A 6 -49.17 27.12 10.16
CA GLU A 6 -49.52 28.54 10.32
C GLU A 6 -48.28 29.42 10.52
N PHE A 7 -47.29 28.97 11.29
CA PHE A 7 -46.03 29.69 11.50
C PHE A 7 -45.23 29.85 10.20
N PHE A 8 -45.11 28.80 9.39
CA PHE A 8 -44.40 28.87 8.11
C PHE A 8 -45.14 29.72 7.07
N VAL A 9 -46.47 29.64 7.02
CA VAL A 9 -47.29 30.47 6.11
C VAL A 9 -47.21 31.95 6.47
N ARG A 10 -47.24 32.29 7.77
CA ARG A 10 -47.12 33.68 8.24
C ARG A 10 -45.73 34.27 7.97
N ASN A 11 -44.68 33.44 8.00
CA ASN A 11 -43.29 33.84 7.77
C ASN A 11 -42.78 33.47 6.37
N ARG A 12 -43.64 33.50 5.34
CA ARG A 12 -43.33 33.07 3.96
C ARG A 12 -42.00 33.61 3.38
N VAL A 13 -41.64 34.85 3.72
CA VAL A 13 -40.39 35.47 3.24
C VAL A 13 -39.17 34.80 3.87
N ALA A 14 -39.20 34.56 5.18
CA ALA A 14 -38.12 33.84 5.87
C ALA A 14 -37.98 32.41 5.33
N VAL A 15 -39.11 31.72 5.09
CA VAL A 15 -39.11 30.38 4.49
C VAL A 15 -38.48 30.38 3.11
N LEU A 16 -38.80 31.36 2.27
CA LEU A 16 -38.20 31.50 0.94
C LEU A 16 -36.68 31.71 1.02
N PHE A 17 -36.22 32.63 1.89
CA PHE A 17 -34.79 32.87 2.09
C PHE A 17 -34.07 31.62 2.61
N THR A 18 -34.63 30.93 3.59
CA THR A 18 -34.06 29.67 4.10
C THR A 18 -34.01 28.61 3.01
N THR A 19 -35.05 28.50 2.18
CA THR A 19 -35.09 27.54 1.07
C THR A 19 -34.02 27.85 0.03
N VAL A 20 -33.90 29.11 -0.40
CA VAL A 20 -32.86 29.55 -1.34
C VAL A 20 -31.47 29.31 -0.75
N PHE A 21 -31.27 29.63 0.53
CA PHE A 21 -30.01 29.35 1.22
C PHE A 21 -29.67 27.86 1.24
N LEU A 22 -30.63 27.00 1.58
CA LEU A 22 -30.45 25.54 1.56
C LEU A 22 -30.17 25.01 0.16
N LEU A 23 -30.81 25.54 -0.88
CA LEU A 23 -30.53 25.18 -2.28
C LEU A 23 -29.11 25.58 -2.69
N LEU A 24 -28.68 26.80 -2.37
CA LEU A 24 -27.33 27.27 -2.66
C LEU A 24 -26.27 26.47 -1.89
N TYR A 25 -26.53 26.19 -0.61
CA TYR A 25 -25.63 25.38 0.23
C TYR A 25 -25.59 23.92 -0.24
N GLY A 26 -26.72 23.34 -0.61
CA GLY A 26 -26.81 22.00 -1.18
C GLY A 26 -26.06 21.90 -2.52
N TYR A 27 -26.21 22.89 -3.40
CA TYR A 27 -25.45 22.95 -4.65
C TYR A 27 -23.94 23.09 -4.41
N TYR A 28 -23.53 23.91 -3.45
CA TYR A 28 -22.14 24.04 -3.05
C TYR A 28 -21.58 22.73 -2.48
N SER A 29 -22.35 22.03 -1.66
CA SER A 29 -21.98 20.75 -1.08
C SER A 29 -21.84 19.68 -2.17
N LEU A 30 -22.82 19.56 -3.08
CA LEU A 30 -22.80 18.63 -4.22
C LEU A 30 -21.56 18.82 -5.10
N LYS A 31 -21.12 20.06 -5.32
CA LYS A 31 -19.89 20.33 -6.08
C LYS A 31 -18.60 19.95 -5.37
N LYS A 32 -18.63 19.82 -4.04
CA LYS A 32 -17.45 19.50 -3.22
C LYS A 32 -17.43 18.06 -2.73
N THR A 33 -18.52 17.32 -2.86
CA THR A 33 -18.57 15.91 -2.49
C THR A 33 -17.61 15.11 -3.38
N PRO A 34 -16.66 14.35 -2.80
CA PRO A 34 -15.80 13.47 -3.58
C PRO A 34 -16.65 12.41 -4.27
N ILE A 35 -16.30 12.10 -5.52
CA ILE A 35 -16.96 11.07 -6.32
C ILE A 35 -16.00 9.92 -6.51
N ASP A 36 -16.50 8.70 -6.41
CA ASP A 36 -15.79 7.49 -6.77
C ASP A 36 -16.72 6.57 -7.58
N ALA A 37 -16.15 5.68 -8.38
CA ALA A 37 -16.90 4.76 -9.23
C ALA A 37 -17.64 3.71 -8.40
N ILE A 38 -17.05 3.28 -7.28
CA ILE A 38 -17.58 2.29 -6.35
C ILE A 38 -17.21 2.68 -4.91
N PRO A 39 -17.99 2.27 -3.89
CA PRO A 39 -17.55 2.39 -2.52
C PRO A 39 -16.30 1.54 -2.27
N ASP A 40 -15.48 1.94 -1.30
CA ASP A 40 -14.37 1.10 -0.84
C ASP A 40 -14.94 -0.18 -0.19
N LEU A 41 -14.56 -1.33 -0.77
CA LEU A 41 -14.95 -2.67 -0.32
C LEU A 41 -13.77 -3.45 0.26
N SER A 42 -12.60 -2.81 0.40
CA SER A 42 -11.39 -3.50 0.86
C SER A 42 -11.41 -3.74 2.37
N ASP A 43 -10.98 -4.94 2.78
CA ASP A 43 -10.70 -5.20 4.19
C ASP A 43 -9.51 -4.34 4.64
N VAL A 44 -9.49 -3.98 5.92
CA VAL A 44 -8.33 -3.33 6.54
C VAL A 44 -7.20 -4.36 6.59
N GLN A 45 -6.16 -4.13 5.78
CA GLN A 45 -5.05 -5.06 5.66
C GLN A 45 -3.71 -4.36 5.85
N VAL A 46 -2.78 -5.08 6.49
CA VAL A 46 -1.39 -4.67 6.63
C VAL A 46 -0.52 -5.77 6.05
N ILE A 47 0.38 -5.39 5.15
CA ILE A 47 1.28 -6.32 4.47
C ILE A 47 2.66 -6.22 5.11
N ILE A 48 3.28 -7.35 5.41
CA ILE A 48 4.72 -7.44 5.70
C ILE A 48 5.38 -8.08 4.49
N TYR A 49 6.30 -7.34 3.89
CA TYR A 49 7.16 -7.82 2.82
C TYR A 49 8.53 -8.17 3.39
N SER A 50 9.05 -9.35 3.07
CA SER A 50 10.36 -9.79 3.51
C SER A 50 11.17 -10.33 2.34
N LYS A 51 12.41 -9.87 2.19
CA LYS A 51 13.35 -10.27 1.15
C LYS A 51 14.57 -10.93 1.77
N TRP A 52 14.86 -12.16 1.34
CA TRP A 52 16.03 -12.92 1.74
C TRP A 52 16.60 -13.70 0.56
N ILE A 53 17.58 -13.09 -0.13
CA ILE A 53 18.15 -13.60 -1.38
C ILE A 53 18.95 -14.89 -1.15
N GLY A 54 18.83 -15.82 -2.10
CA GLY A 54 19.55 -17.10 -2.13
C GLY A 54 18.84 -18.23 -1.42
N GLN A 55 17.61 -18.02 -0.93
CA GLN A 55 16.87 -19.00 -0.15
C GLN A 55 15.75 -19.68 -0.93
N VAL A 56 15.57 -20.96 -0.63
CA VAL A 56 14.47 -21.78 -1.16
C VAL A 56 13.17 -21.54 -0.38
N PRO A 57 11.99 -21.75 -1.00
CA PRO A 57 10.70 -21.50 -0.36
C PRO A 57 10.52 -22.16 1.00
N GLN A 58 11.03 -23.39 1.18
CA GLN A 58 10.93 -24.09 2.47
C GLN A 58 11.67 -23.37 3.60
N VAL A 59 12.87 -22.85 3.32
CA VAL A 59 13.65 -22.10 4.32
C VAL A 59 12.96 -20.77 4.64
N ILE A 60 12.41 -20.11 3.62
CA ILE A 60 11.61 -18.90 3.80
C ILE A 60 10.39 -19.19 4.69
N GLU A 61 9.68 -20.28 4.44
CA GLU A 61 8.53 -20.69 5.24
C GLU A 61 8.93 -20.91 6.70
N ASP A 62 9.92 -21.76 6.95
CA ASP A 62 10.27 -22.20 8.30
C ASP A 62 10.91 -21.08 9.15
N GLN A 63 11.70 -20.20 8.54
CA GLN A 63 12.52 -19.21 9.25
C GLN A 63 11.97 -17.78 9.19
N LEU A 64 11.09 -17.46 8.24
CA LEU A 64 10.50 -16.13 8.10
C LEU A 64 8.97 -16.17 8.19
N THR A 65 8.32 -16.82 7.23
CA THR A 65 6.87 -16.70 7.05
C THR A 65 6.11 -17.30 8.21
N TYR A 66 6.47 -18.51 8.64
CA TYR A 66 5.82 -19.19 9.75
C TYR A 66 5.96 -18.39 11.06
N PRO A 67 7.17 -17.99 11.51
CA PRO A 67 7.33 -17.13 12.68
C PRO A 67 6.56 -15.80 12.59
N LEU A 68 6.53 -15.16 11.41
CA LEU A 68 5.76 -13.94 11.19
C LEU A 68 4.27 -14.20 11.36
N VAL A 69 3.72 -15.19 10.66
CA VAL A 69 2.28 -15.54 10.70
C VAL A 69 1.85 -15.88 12.13
N THR A 70 2.57 -16.78 12.81
CA THR A 70 2.19 -17.22 14.17
C THR A 70 2.20 -16.09 15.18
N ASN A 71 3.17 -15.17 15.07
CA ASN A 71 3.23 -14.02 15.96
C ASN A 71 2.16 -12.97 15.63
N MET A 72 1.83 -12.78 14.35
CA MET A 72 0.83 -11.80 13.93
C MET A 72 -0.61 -12.23 14.24
N MET A 73 -0.87 -13.55 14.32
CA MET A 73 -2.17 -14.05 14.81
C MET A 73 -2.51 -13.59 16.24
N GLY A 74 -1.50 -13.28 17.06
CA GLY A 74 -1.70 -12.75 18.42
C GLY A 74 -1.93 -11.25 18.50
N VAL A 75 -1.95 -10.53 17.36
CA VAL A 75 -2.23 -9.09 17.34
C VAL A 75 -3.74 -8.87 17.53
N PRO A 76 -4.18 -7.92 18.37
CA PRO A 76 -5.60 -7.68 18.59
C PRO A 76 -6.35 -7.29 17.31
N LYS A 77 -7.61 -7.73 17.19
CA LYS A 77 -8.51 -7.49 16.05
C LYS A 77 -8.07 -8.11 14.72
N VAL A 78 -7.12 -9.04 14.74
CA VAL A 78 -6.78 -9.81 13.54
C VAL A 78 -7.88 -10.84 13.27
N LYS A 79 -8.45 -10.76 12.07
CA LYS A 79 -9.45 -11.68 11.54
C LYS A 79 -8.79 -12.92 10.96
N THR A 80 -7.74 -12.73 10.17
CA THR A 80 -6.93 -13.81 9.59
C THR A 80 -5.56 -13.31 9.17
N VAL A 81 -4.57 -14.21 9.15
CA VAL A 81 -3.24 -13.94 8.60
C VAL A 81 -2.98 -14.92 7.46
N ARG A 82 -2.46 -14.44 6.33
CA ARG A 82 -2.11 -15.26 5.17
C ARG A 82 -0.64 -15.09 4.85
N GLY A 83 0.12 -16.17 4.83
CA GLY A 83 1.54 -16.18 4.46
C GLY A 83 1.74 -16.79 3.08
N TYR A 84 2.65 -16.22 2.30
CA TYR A 84 3.13 -16.78 1.04
C TYR A 84 4.65 -16.83 1.05
N SER A 85 5.18 -18.03 0.83
CA SER A 85 6.61 -18.30 0.73
C SER A 85 6.96 -18.63 -0.71
N VAL A 86 7.77 -17.77 -1.32
CA VAL A 86 8.28 -17.95 -2.68
C VAL A 86 9.80 -17.80 -2.67
N PRO A 87 10.52 -18.23 -3.71
CA PRO A 87 11.98 -18.12 -3.73
C PRO A 87 12.41 -16.68 -3.45
N ASN A 88 13.29 -16.51 -2.46
CA ASN A 88 13.80 -15.23 -1.95
C ASN A 88 12.83 -14.29 -1.23
N TYR A 89 11.53 -14.55 -1.18
CA TYR A 89 10.56 -13.59 -0.66
C TYR A 89 9.47 -14.24 0.20
N SER A 90 9.05 -13.51 1.23
CA SER A 90 7.88 -13.81 2.04
C SER A 90 6.90 -12.63 2.01
N LEU A 91 5.63 -12.93 1.78
CA LEU A 91 4.52 -11.97 1.81
C LEU A 91 3.54 -12.40 2.89
N VAL A 92 3.35 -11.58 3.91
CA VAL A 92 2.39 -11.84 5.00
C VAL A 92 1.31 -10.78 4.99
N PHE A 93 0.07 -11.19 4.75
CA PHE A 93 -1.11 -10.35 4.75
C PHE A 93 -1.85 -10.51 6.07
N ILE A 94 -1.97 -9.44 6.84
CA ILE A 94 -2.65 -9.40 8.12
C ILE A 94 -3.96 -8.67 7.90
N ILE A 95 -5.07 -9.42 7.96
CA ILE A 95 -6.41 -8.90 7.71
C ILE A 95 -7.08 -8.68 9.06
N PHE A 96 -7.58 -7.46 9.27
CA PHE A 96 -8.22 -7.03 10.51
C PHE A 96 -9.74 -7.15 10.43
N GLU A 97 -10.40 -7.11 11.59
CA GLU A 97 -11.84 -6.99 11.70
C GLU A 97 -12.33 -5.65 11.12
N ASP A 98 -13.51 -5.69 10.50
CA ASP A 98 -14.17 -4.54 9.89
C ASP A 98 -14.31 -3.37 10.88
N GLY A 99 -14.07 -2.14 10.42
CA GLY A 99 -14.10 -0.94 11.27
C GLY A 99 -12.83 -0.69 12.11
N THR A 100 -11.79 -1.51 11.95
CA THR A 100 -10.47 -1.23 12.53
C THR A 100 -9.81 -0.04 11.83
N ASP A 101 -9.27 0.92 12.58
CA ASP A 101 -8.48 2.01 12.00
C ASP A 101 -7.17 1.49 11.40
N LEU A 102 -6.89 1.87 10.15
CA LEU A 102 -5.73 1.40 9.39
C LEU A 102 -4.41 1.78 10.06
N TYR A 103 -4.29 3.03 10.52
CA TYR A 103 -3.06 3.51 11.14
C TYR A 103 -2.82 2.85 12.51
N TRP A 104 -3.88 2.61 13.27
CA TRP A 104 -3.82 1.81 14.49
C TRP A 104 -3.34 0.39 14.20
N ALA A 105 -3.90 -0.28 13.19
CA ALA A 105 -3.51 -1.62 12.78
C ALA A 105 -2.01 -1.67 12.38
N ARG A 106 -1.57 -0.73 11.53
CA ARG A 106 -0.15 -0.58 11.14
C ARG A 106 0.76 -0.39 12.35
N SER A 107 0.37 0.44 13.30
CA SER A 107 1.13 0.69 14.53
C SER A 107 1.26 -0.56 15.40
N ARG A 108 0.17 -1.33 15.54
CA ARG A 108 0.18 -2.60 16.28
C ARG A 108 1.08 -3.64 15.62
N VAL A 109 1.03 -3.75 14.30
CA VAL A 109 1.90 -4.65 13.53
C VAL A 109 3.36 -4.27 13.69
N LEU A 110 3.70 -2.98 13.60
CA LEU A 110 5.07 -2.50 13.81
C LEU A 110 5.59 -2.81 15.22
N GLU A 111 4.78 -2.60 16.25
CA GLU A 111 5.14 -2.94 17.63
C GLU A 111 5.42 -4.44 17.78
N LYS A 112 4.52 -5.29 17.25
CA LYS A 112 4.71 -6.74 17.29
C LYS A 112 5.95 -7.18 16.50
N LEU A 113 6.16 -6.61 15.32
CA LEU A 113 7.31 -6.90 14.47
C LEU A 113 8.63 -6.54 15.14
N ALA A 114 8.70 -5.38 15.81
CA ALA A 114 9.88 -4.97 16.57
C ALA A 114 10.21 -5.96 17.69
N THR A 115 9.18 -6.50 18.36
CA THR A 115 9.35 -7.46 19.48
C THR A 115 9.93 -8.80 19.01
N ILE A 116 9.57 -9.23 17.80
CA ILE A 116 9.98 -10.55 17.26
C ILE A 116 11.20 -10.48 16.36
N ARG A 117 11.74 -9.28 16.06
CA ARG A 117 12.86 -9.11 15.13
C ARG A 117 14.08 -9.95 15.49
N GLY A 118 14.33 -10.20 16.76
CA GLY A 118 15.43 -11.06 17.23
C GLY A 118 15.26 -12.55 16.93
N GLN A 119 14.05 -13.00 16.59
CA GLN A 119 13.75 -14.39 16.20
C GLN A 119 13.84 -14.59 14.69
N LEU A 120 14.01 -13.51 13.92
CA LEU A 120 14.03 -13.53 12.46
C LEU A 120 15.49 -13.45 11.96
N PRO A 121 15.82 -14.06 10.81
CA PRO A 121 17.12 -13.96 10.17
C PRO A 121 17.59 -12.50 10.04
N ARG A 122 18.85 -12.23 10.39
CA ARG A 122 19.42 -10.87 10.34
C ARG A 122 19.63 -10.39 8.92
N GLU A 123 19.85 -11.32 8.01
CA GLU A 123 20.08 -11.13 6.58
C GLU A 123 18.78 -10.83 5.82
N ALA A 124 17.62 -11.11 6.44
CA ALA A 124 16.32 -10.81 5.85
C ALA A 124 15.98 -9.33 6.04
N ASP A 125 15.73 -8.65 4.92
CA ASP A 125 15.18 -7.30 4.88
C ASP A 125 13.67 -7.38 5.02
N ILE A 126 13.13 -6.83 6.10
CA ILE A 126 11.71 -6.93 6.46
C ILE A 126 11.13 -5.54 6.57
N GLN A 127 10.09 -5.29 5.78
CA GLN A 127 9.50 -3.97 5.63
C GLN A 127 7.97 -4.06 5.66
N LEU A 128 7.34 -2.98 6.11
CA LEU A 128 5.90 -2.83 6.02
C LEU A 128 5.54 -2.42 4.59
N GLY A 129 4.47 -3.02 4.06
CA GLY A 129 3.92 -2.65 2.76
C GLY A 129 3.38 -1.22 2.72
N PRO A 130 3.07 -0.73 1.52
CA PRO A 130 2.51 0.60 1.31
C PRO A 130 1.19 0.78 2.06
N ASP A 131 0.74 2.02 2.20
CA ASP A 131 -0.57 2.34 2.76
C ASP A 131 -1.67 2.22 1.69
N ALA A 132 -1.72 1.06 1.03
CA ALA A 132 -2.64 0.78 -0.06
C ALA A 132 -2.95 -0.72 -0.16
N THR A 133 -4.03 -1.05 -0.85
CA THR A 133 -4.43 -2.44 -1.17
C THR A 133 -4.31 -2.72 -2.67
N GLY A 134 -4.61 -3.95 -3.09
CA GLY A 134 -4.65 -4.30 -4.52
C GLY A 134 -5.71 -3.52 -5.32
N VAL A 135 -6.68 -2.89 -4.65
CA VAL A 135 -7.68 -2.00 -5.26
C VAL A 135 -7.08 -0.61 -5.55
N GLY A 136 -5.97 -0.24 -4.91
CA GLY A 136 -5.29 1.05 -5.09
C GLY A 136 -4.52 1.21 -6.40
N TRP A 137 -4.68 0.31 -7.37
CA TRP A 137 -4.02 0.37 -8.67
C TRP A 137 -4.78 1.31 -9.61
N VAL A 138 -4.64 2.62 -9.39
CA VAL A 138 -5.44 3.65 -10.06
C VAL A 138 -4.98 3.92 -11.50
N TYR A 139 -3.67 4.08 -11.71
CA TYR A 139 -3.13 4.47 -13.02
C TYR A 139 -1.92 3.62 -13.40
N GLN A 140 -1.98 3.01 -14.59
CA GLN A 140 -0.92 2.18 -15.15
C GLN A 140 -0.47 2.76 -16.49
N TYR A 141 0.84 2.80 -16.71
CA TYR A 141 1.42 3.28 -17.96
C TYR A 141 2.66 2.46 -18.33
N ALA A 142 3.05 2.55 -19.60
CA ALA A 142 4.28 1.95 -20.12
C ALA A 142 5.20 3.04 -20.69
N LEU A 143 6.49 2.96 -20.39
CA LEU A 143 7.50 3.79 -21.03
C LEU A 143 7.96 3.11 -22.32
N VAL A 144 7.81 3.80 -23.45
CA VAL A 144 8.17 3.28 -24.77
C VAL A 144 9.09 4.27 -25.46
N SER A 145 10.20 3.76 -26.04
CA SER A 145 11.14 4.58 -26.80
C SER A 145 11.77 3.77 -27.93
N LYS A 146 11.99 4.43 -29.07
CA LYS A 146 12.77 3.88 -30.19
C LYS A 146 14.28 4.09 -30.04
N LYS A 147 14.69 4.96 -29.09
CA LYS A 147 16.09 5.40 -28.92
C LYS A 147 16.72 4.96 -27.61
N ARG A 148 15.91 4.63 -26.60
CA ARG A 148 16.38 4.25 -25.26
C ARG A 148 16.22 2.75 -25.06
N THR A 149 17.19 2.15 -24.40
CA THR A 149 17.13 0.75 -23.99
C THR A 149 16.23 0.58 -22.76
N LEU A 150 15.87 -0.67 -22.46
CA LEU A 150 14.97 -0.97 -21.34
C LEU A 150 15.57 -0.63 -19.97
N ASP A 151 16.89 -0.70 -19.80
CA ASP A 151 17.57 -0.30 -18.57
C ASP A 151 17.63 1.23 -18.41
N GLU A 152 17.76 1.99 -19.50
CA GLU A 152 17.63 3.45 -19.47
C GLU A 152 16.20 3.90 -19.14
N LEU A 153 15.20 3.21 -19.68
CA LEU A 153 13.79 3.47 -19.37
C LEU A 153 13.47 3.10 -17.92
N TRP A 154 13.99 1.97 -17.43
CA TRP A 154 13.88 1.59 -16.03
C TRP A 154 14.55 2.61 -15.11
N ALA A 155 15.73 3.12 -15.48
CA ALA A 155 16.41 4.17 -14.72
C ALA A 155 15.59 5.48 -14.72
N LEU A 156 15.06 5.88 -15.88
CA LEU A 156 14.18 7.05 -15.98
C LEU A 156 12.93 6.91 -15.09
N GLN A 157 12.33 5.72 -15.07
CA GLN A 157 11.21 5.42 -14.19
C GLN A 157 11.59 5.57 -12.71
N ASN A 158 12.63 4.86 -12.26
CA ASN A 158 12.94 4.73 -10.85
C ASN A 158 13.66 5.95 -10.24
N PHE A 159 14.40 6.71 -11.06
CA PHE A 159 15.18 7.86 -10.58
C PHE A 159 14.56 9.22 -10.92
N TYR A 160 13.51 9.28 -11.74
CA TYR A 160 12.88 10.55 -12.10
C TYR A 160 11.36 10.51 -11.97
N ILE A 161 10.68 9.69 -12.78
CA ILE A 161 9.21 9.71 -12.87
C ILE A 161 8.58 9.28 -11.54
N LYS A 162 9.13 8.25 -10.89
CA LYS A 162 8.66 7.75 -9.60
C LYS A 162 8.57 8.86 -8.55
N TYR A 163 9.61 9.68 -8.41
CA TYR A 163 9.63 10.77 -7.42
C TYR A 163 8.68 11.92 -7.80
N ALA A 164 8.53 12.21 -9.09
CA ALA A 164 7.57 13.20 -9.55
C ALA A 164 6.13 12.78 -9.19
N LEU A 165 5.79 11.50 -9.40
CA LEU A 165 4.46 10.97 -9.11
C LEU A 165 4.21 10.77 -7.60
N LEU A 166 5.21 10.37 -6.82
CA LEU A 166 5.11 10.26 -5.37
C LEU A 166 4.88 11.62 -4.68
N SER A 167 5.15 12.74 -5.36
CA SER A 167 4.88 14.07 -4.80
C SER A 167 3.42 14.51 -4.94
N VAL A 168 2.61 13.75 -5.69
CA VAL A 168 1.18 14.00 -5.85
C VAL A 168 0.44 13.61 -4.55
N PRO A 169 -0.44 14.47 -4.01
CA PRO A 169 -1.25 14.15 -2.83
C PRO A 169 -2.00 12.83 -2.98
N ASP A 170 -2.14 12.11 -1.87
CA ASP A 170 -2.84 10.82 -1.76
C ASP A 170 -2.23 9.64 -2.54
N VAL A 171 -1.05 9.82 -3.15
CA VAL A 171 -0.29 8.71 -3.76
C VAL A 171 0.55 8.00 -2.70
N ALA A 172 0.12 6.79 -2.31
CA ALA A 172 0.83 5.97 -1.33
C ALA A 172 2.11 5.31 -1.90
N GLU A 173 2.08 4.89 -3.17
CA GLU A 173 3.21 4.23 -3.81
C GLU A 173 3.20 4.43 -5.34
N VAL A 174 4.40 4.46 -5.93
CA VAL A 174 4.61 4.35 -7.37
C VAL A 174 5.56 3.18 -7.61
N ALA A 175 4.99 2.05 -7.99
CA ALA A 175 5.71 0.80 -8.23
C ALA A 175 6.19 0.69 -9.68
N SER A 176 7.38 0.11 -9.87
CA SER A 176 7.93 -0.18 -11.19
C SER A 176 7.65 -1.63 -11.55
N VAL A 177 7.06 -1.87 -12.71
CA VAL A 177 6.77 -3.22 -13.22
C VAL A 177 7.55 -3.45 -14.51
N GLY A 178 8.36 -4.51 -14.54
CA GLY A 178 9.23 -4.84 -15.68
C GLY A 178 10.46 -3.93 -15.79
N GLY A 179 11.05 -3.89 -16.99
CA GLY A 179 12.34 -3.22 -17.25
C GLY A 179 13.55 -4.02 -16.73
N TYR A 180 14.75 -3.48 -16.92
CA TYR A 180 15.99 -4.11 -16.46
C TYR A 180 16.74 -3.17 -15.52
N GLU A 181 16.96 -3.60 -14.29
CA GLU A 181 17.89 -2.92 -13.38
C GLU A 181 19.33 -3.15 -13.87
N ARG A 182 20.09 -2.07 -14.01
CA ARG A 182 21.47 -2.15 -14.49
C ARG A 182 22.37 -2.71 -13.38
N GLU A 183 22.93 -3.88 -13.63
CA GLU A 183 23.81 -4.60 -12.70
C GLU A 183 25.24 -4.68 -13.27
N TYR A 184 26.23 -4.27 -12.47
CA TYR A 184 27.64 -4.42 -12.83
C TYR A 184 28.18 -5.74 -12.28
N ARG A 185 28.19 -6.79 -13.12
CA ARG A 185 28.70 -8.11 -12.75
C ARG A 185 30.19 -8.23 -13.03
N VAL A 186 30.98 -8.35 -11.98
CA VAL A 186 32.41 -8.69 -12.09
C VAL A 186 32.53 -10.21 -12.19
N LEU A 187 32.63 -10.72 -13.42
CA LEU A 187 32.80 -12.15 -13.67
C LEU A 187 34.27 -12.53 -13.51
N LEU A 188 34.59 -13.10 -12.36
CA LEU A 188 35.92 -13.64 -12.08
C LEU A 188 36.13 -14.95 -12.84
N LYS A 189 37.33 -15.11 -13.38
CA LYS A 189 37.78 -16.35 -14.03
C LYS A 189 38.46 -17.22 -12.98
N PRO A 190 37.88 -18.36 -12.56
CA PRO A 190 38.45 -19.20 -11.50
C PRO A 190 39.89 -19.62 -11.79
N GLU A 191 40.22 -19.92 -13.04
CA GLU A 191 41.56 -20.29 -13.48
C GLU A 191 42.60 -19.18 -13.25
N LYS A 192 42.20 -17.90 -13.35
CA LYS A 192 43.08 -16.78 -13.06
C LYS A 192 43.27 -16.59 -11.56
N LEU A 193 42.25 -16.84 -10.75
CA LEU A 193 42.39 -16.77 -9.29
C LEU A 193 43.49 -17.73 -8.84
N TYR A 194 43.44 -19.01 -9.25
CA TYR A 194 44.50 -19.98 -8.92
C TYR A 194 45.92 -19.58 -9.36
N GLN A 195 46.06 -18.85 -10.47
CA GLN A 195 47.36 -18.39 -10.96
C GLN A 195 47.91 -17.19 -10.18
N TYR A 196 47.03 -16.38 -9.61
CA TYR A 196 47.39 -15.13 -8.92
C TYR A 196 47.25 -15.19 -7.40
N GLY A 197 46.73 -16.29 -6.82
CA GLY A 197 46.64 -16.55 -5.38
C GLY A 197 45.28 -16.22 -4.79
#